data_AF-A0A0R1KG00-F1
#
_entry.id   AF-A0A0R1KG00-F1
#
_cell.length_a   1.000
_cell.length_b   1.000
_cell.length_c   1.000
_cell.angle_alpha   90.00
_cell.angle_beta   90.00
_cell.angle_gamma   90.00
#
_symmetry.space_group_name_H-M   'P 1'
#
loop_
_entity.id
_entity.type
_entity.pdbx_description
1 polymer ?
#
loop_
_entity_poly.entity_id
_entity_poly.type
_entity_poly.pdbx_seq_one_letter_code
_entity_poly.pdbx_strand_id
1 'polypeptide(L)'
;MENQEKIPLKVLLAVIAAGLMSFCGVIVETSMNIAFPTLMKEFNINTSTVQWMTTIYLLVVAIIVPLSSFFKRNFKTKTLFIYANLFFILGVLIDAIAPIFPALLLGRVIQGLGTGIALPLMFNIILENVPESKIGLMMGLGTLITAVAPAIGPTFGGLVVSSFGWRYIFVILLPVLIISFFLGIKNINQKSPLQKSKFDLPSLIALILTFTGLIFGFSNMSQMNLTVILAFVIGIIGLIWFILRSNSLSEPLLNLGVLKNHIFSGHLFSSSYFRSCL
;
A
#
# COMPACT_ATOMS: atom_id res chain seq x y z
N MET A 1 -33.10 12.23 -20.99
CA MET A 1 -32.86 10.88 -20.44
C MET A 1 -31.42 10.54 -20.70
N GLU A 2 -30.56 10.79 -19.71
CA GLU A 2 -29.13 10.57 -19.81
C GLU A 2 -28.89 9.08 -20.09
N ASN A 3 -28.25 8.78 -21.21
CA ASN A 3 -27.99 7.42 -21.66
C ASN A 3 -27.19 6.74 -20.54
N GLN A 4 -27.81 5.83 -19.77
CA GLN A 4 -27.15 5.19 -18.64
C GLN A 4 -26.05 4.26 -19.18
N GLU A 5 -24.86 4.80 -19.45
CA GLU A 5 -23.73 4.03 -19.93
C GLU A 5 -23.43 2.93 -18.91
N LYS A 6 -23.75 1.68 -19.29
CA LYS A 6 -23.60 0.53 -18.41
C LYS A 6 -22.11 0.31 -18.16
N ILE A 7 -21.73 0.12 -16.89
CA ILE A 7 -20.36 -0.26 -16.56
C ILE A 7 -20.16 -1.66 -17.13
N PRO A 8 -19.20 -1.87 -18.03
CA PRO A 8 -18.96 -3.19 -18.58
C PRO A 8 -18.52 -4.13 -17.45
N LEU A 9 -19.10 -5.34 -17.42
CA LEU A 9 -18.80 -6.35 -16.39
C LEU A 9 -17.30 -6.61 -16.24
N LYS A 10 -16.55 -6.54 -17.35
CA LYS A 10 -15.08 -6.67 -17.33
C LYS A 10 -14.40 -5.61 -16.44
N VAL A 11 -14.85 -4.36 -16.48
CA VAL A 11 -14.28 -3.28 -15.68
C VAL A 11 -14.66 -3.44 -14.21
N LEU A 12 -15.91 -3.82 -13.93
CA LEU A 12 -16.33 -4.13 -12.56
C LEU A 12 -15.46 -5.23 -11.95
N LEU A 13 -15.26 -6.34 -12.67
CA LEU A 13 -14.42 -7.45 -12.22
C LEU A 13 -12.94 -7.05 -12.07
N ALA A 14 -12.42 -6.16 -12.91
CA ALA A 14 -11.06 -5.63 -12.77
C ALA A 14 -10.91 -4.79 -11.49
N VAL A 15 -11.91 -3.96 -11.17
CA VAL A 15 -11.93 -3.17 -9.93
C VAL A 15 -12.08 -4.07 -8.71
N ILE A 16 -12.94 -5.09 -8.77
CA ILE A 16 -13.07 -6.10 -7.69
C ILE A 16 -11.75 -6.86 -7.50
N ALA A 17 -11.06 -7.24 -8.57
CA ALA A 17 -9.76 -7.91 -8.47
C ALA A 17 -8.73 -7.05 -7.72
N ALA A 18 -8.59 -5.78 -8.11
CA ALA A 18 -7.69 -4.84 -7.44
C ALA A 18 -8.13 -4.54 -5.99
N GLY A 19 -9.44 -4.38 -5.77
CA GLY A 19 -10.02 -4.16 -4.45
C GLY A 19 -9.80 -5.33 -3.49
N LEU A 20 -9.99 -6.57 -3.93
CA LEU A 20 -9.71 -7.76 -3.11
C LEU A 20 -8.24 -7.85 -2.70
N MET A 21 -7.33 -7.50 -3.61
CA MET A 21 -5.90 -7.47 -3.30
C MET A 21 -5.57 -6.38 -2.27
N SER A 22 -6.11 -5.17 -2.44
CA SER A 22 -5.94 -4.07 -1.48
C SER A 22 -6.58 -4.40 -0.12
N PHE A 23 -7.75 -5.03 -0.11
CA PHE A 23 -8.41 -5.54 1.08
C PHE A 23 -7.52 -6.53 1.83
N CYS A 24 -6.89 -7.48 1.13
CA CYS A 24 -5.93 -8.41 1.73
C CYS A 24 -4.75 -7.66 2.36
N GLY A 25 -4.21 -6.61 1.72
CA GLY A 25 -3.16 -5.77 2.30
C GLY A 25 -3.55 -5.17 3.65
N VAL A 26 -4.72 -4.57 3.71
CA VAL A 26 -5.19 -3.85 4.91
C VAL A 26 -5.64 -4.82 6.02
N ILE A 27 -6.30 -5.92 5.66
CA ILE A 27 -6.74 -6.91 6.66
C ILE A 27 -5.54 -7.64 7.28
N VAL A 28 -4.50 -7.97 6.50
CA VAL A 28 -3.25 -8.56 7.02
C VAL A 28 -2.58 -7.64 8.02
N GLU A 29 -2.51 -6.35 7.71
CA GLU A 29 -1.89 -5.35 8.58
C GLU A 29 -2.62 -5.25 9.92
N THR A 30 -3.94 -5.04 9.87
CA THR A 30 -4.78 -4.87 11.07
C THR A 30 -4.87 -6.13 11.92
N SER A 31 -4.97 -7.31 11.29
CA SER A 31 -5.02 -8.59 11.99
C SER A 31 -3.70 -8.96 12.65
N MET A 32 -2.57 -8.54 12.06
CA MET A 32 -1.24 -8.86 12.58
C MET A 32 -0.97 -8.13 13.90
N ASN A 33 -1.49 -6.91 14.08
CA ASN A 33 -1.38 -6.19 15.35
C ASN A 33 -1.99 -6.99 16.53
N ILE A 34 -3.04 -7.78 16.27
CA ILE A 34 -3.65 -8.68 17.27
C ILE A 34 -2.76 -9.90 17.56
N ALA A 35 -1.97 -10.34 16.59
CA ALA A 35 -1.07 -11.49 16.74
C ALA A 35 0.24 -11.15 17.49
N PHE A 36 0.55 -9.88 17.72
CA PHE A 36 1.82 -9.46 18.34
C PHE A 36 2.16 -10.15 19.66
N PRO A 37 1.25 -10.26 20.66
CA PRO A 37 1.57 -10.95 21.90
C PRO A 37 1.91 -12.43 21.69
N THR A 38 1.31 -13.07 20.69
CA THR A 38 1.59 -14.47 20.33
C THR A 38 2.96 -14.60 19.68
N LEU A 39 3.30 -13.69 18.75
CA LEU A 39 4.60 -13.67 18.08
C LEU A 39 5.76 -13.36 19.05
N MET A 40 5.52 -12.47 20.02
CA MET A 40 6.50 -12.17 21.07
C MET A 40 6.85 -13.42 21.89
N LYS A 41 5.84 -14.24 22.22
CA LYS A 41 6.04 -15.50 22.94
C LYS A 41 6.71 -16.56 22.06
N GLU A 42 6.25 -16.73 20.83
CA GLU A 42 6.77 -17.73 19.87
C GLU A 42 8.26 -17.52 19.57
N PHE A 43 8.64 -16.27 19.27
CA PHE A 43 10.00 -15.93 18.86
C PHE A 43 10.88 -15.39 19.99
N ASN A 44 10.34 -15.31 21.21
CA ASN A 44 11.01 -14.74 22.39
C ASN A 44 11.60 -13.33 22.11
N ILE A 45 10.77 -12.44 21.56
CA ILE A 45 11.14 -11.07 21.18
C ILE A 45 10.35 -10.04 21.97
N ASN A 46 10.90 -8.83 22.09
CA ASN A 46 10.25 -7.72 22.79
C ASN A 46 9.28 -6.93 21.88
N THR A 47 8.54 -6.01 22.48
CA THR A 47 7.56 -5.15 21.79
C THR A 47 8.19 -4.32 20.67
N SER A 48 9.36 -3.73 20.92
CA SER A 48 10.07 -2.91 19.93
C SER A 48 10.45 -3.73 18.70
N THR A 49 10.83 -5.00 18.88
CA THR A 49 11.18 -5.91 17.79
C THR A 49 9.94 -6.33 17.00
N VAL A 50 8.85 -6.73 17.65
CA VAL A 50 7.64 -7.18 16.92
C VAL A 50 6.96 -6.05 16.14
N GLN A 51 7.03 -4.80 16.65
CA GLN A 51 6.51 -3.61 15.97
C GLN A 51 7.10 -3.39 14.58
N TRP A 52 8.32 -3.88 14.32
CA TRP A 52 8.92 -3.83 12.99
C TRP A 52 8.09 -4.52 11.91
N MET A 53 7.19 -5.44 12.25
CA MET A 53 6.26 -6.03 11.29
C MET A 53 5.36 -5.00 10.61
N THR A 54 4.90 -4.00 11.36
CA THR A 54 4.05 -2.91 10.84
C THR A 54 4.92 -1.81 10.25
N THR A 55 6.00 -1.44 10.94
CA THR A 55 6.93 -0.39 10.51
C THR A 55 7.55 -0.69 9.15
N ILE A 56 8.09 -1.90 8.94
CA ILE A 56 8.74 -2.26 7.67
C ILE A 56 7.74 -2.33 6.51
N TYR A 57 6.53 -2.83 6.78
CA TYR A 57 5.47 -2.92 5.79
C TYR A 57 5.03 -1.52 5.32
N LEU A 58 4.73 -0.62 6.26
CA LEU A 58 4.35 0.75 5.97
C LEU A 58 5.47 1.53 5.28
N LEU A 59 6.73 1.31 5.68
CA LEU A 59 7.89 1.92 5.05
C LEU A 59 7.98 1.56 3.56
N VAL A 60 7.85 0.27 3.23
CA VAL A 60 7.88 -0.18 1.84
C VAL A 60 6.68 0.37 1.06
N VAL A 61 5.47 0.33 1.63
CA VAL A 61 4.27 0.90 0.99
C VAL A 61 4.47 2.40 0.71
N ALA A 62 4.99 3.16 1.68
CA ALA A 62 5.21 4.60 1.56
C ALA A 62 6.22 4.95 0.46
N ILE A 63 7.26 4.14 0.26
CA ILE A 63 8.24 4.32 -0.83
C ILE A 63 7.64 3.93 -2.19
N ILE A 64 6.84 2.86 -2.25
CA ILE A 64 6.35 2.29 -3.50
C ILE A 64 5.17 3.06 -4.08
N VAL A 65 4.29 3.63 -3.25
CA VAL A 65 3.12 4.38 -3.71
C VAL A 65 3.50 5.55 -4.63
N PRO A 66 4.47 6.43 -4.31
CA PRO A 66 4.95 7.46 -5.23
C PRO A 66 5.56 6.89 -6.51
N LEU A 67 6.30 5.78 -6.43
CA LEU A 67 6.90 5.11 -7.59
C LEU A 67 5.86 4.47 -8.50
N SER A 68 4.65 4.19 -8.00
CA SER A 68 3.57 3.64 -8.82
C SER A 68 3.23 4.57 -10.00
N SER A 69 3.43 5.88 -9.86
CA SER A 69 3.21 6.85 -10.94
C SER A 69 4.20 6.65 -12.09
N PHE A 70 5.47 6.38 -11.77
CA PHE A 70 6.51 6.01 -12.72
C PHE A 70 6.21 4.65 -13.34
N PHE A 71 5.83 3.66 -12.52
CA PHE A 71 5.49 2.34 -13.01
C PHE A 71 4.31 2.37 -13.98
N LYS A 72 3.25 3.12 -13.67
CA LYS A 72 2.09 3.29 -14.55
C LYS A 72 2.45 3.88 -15.91
N ARG A 73 3.39 4.83 -15.95
CA ARG A 73 3.85 5.46 -17.21
C ARG A 73 4.66 4.48 -18.07
N ASN A 74 5.48 3.64 -17.44
CA ASN A 74 6.46 2.79 -18.14
C ASN A 74 5.97 1.35 -18.40
N PHE A 75 5.03 0.83 -17.62
CA PHE A 75 4.56 -0.55 -17.69
C PHE A 75 3.04 -0.63 -17.85
N LYS A 76 2.57 -1.71 -18.48
CA LYS A 76 1.14 -1.97 -18.67
C LYS A 76 0.46 -2.21 -17.32
N THR A 77 -0.73 -1.66 -17.13
CA THR A 77 -1.59 -1.81 -15.94
C THR A 77 -1.78 -3.29 -15.57
N LYS A 78 -2.03 -4.14 -16.57
CA LYS A 78 -2.17 -5.59 -16.38
C LYS A 78 -0.88 -6.24 -15.83
N THR A 79 0.27 -5.86 -16.35
CA THR A 79 1.57 -6.38 -15.93
C THR A 79 1.90 -5.96 -14.51
N LEU A 80 1.62 -4.70 -14.16
CA LEU A 80 1.78 -4.19 -12.79
C LEU A 80 0.90 -4.94 -11.80
N PHE A 81 -0.37 -5.16 -12.14
CA PHE A 81 -1.27 -5.93 -11.28
C PHE A 81 -0.75 -7.35 -11.04
N ILE A 82 -0.34 -8.05 -12.10
CA ILE A 82 0.14 -9.43 -12.02
C ILE A 82 1.37 -9.51 -11.11
N TYR A 83 2.38 -8.66 -11.33
CA TYR A 83 3.58 -8.68 -10.48
C TYR A 83 3.30 -8.26 -9.04
N ALA A 84 2.47 -7.24 -8.83
CA ALA A 84 2.08 -6.82 -7.49
C ALA A 84 1.37 -7.95 -6.73
N ASN A 85 0.44 -8.64 -7.39
CA ASN A 85 -0.29 -9.76 -6.80
C ASN A 85 0.64 -10.95 -6.53
N LEU A 86 1.56 -11.27 -7.46
CA LEU A 86 2.57 -12.31 -7.24
C LEU A 86 3.49 -11.98 -6.06
N PHE A 87 3.97 -10.74 -5.93
CA PHE A 87 4.76 -10.33 -4.76
C PHE A 87 3.95 -10.51 -3.49
N PHE A 88 2.69 -10.10 -3.47
CA PHE A 88 1.84 -10.29 -2.31
C PHE A 88 1.71 -11.77 -1.93
N ILE A 89 1.36 -12.63 -2.90
CA ILE A 89 1.25 -14.08 -2.69
C ILE A 89 2.57 -14.67 -2.17
N LEU A 90 3.70 -14.30 -2.77
CA LEU A 90 5.02 -14.77 -2.32
C LEU A 90 5.33 -14.34 -0.89
N GLY A 91 5.04 -13.09 -0.52
CA GLY A 91 5.26 -12.61 0.83
C GLY A 91 4.34 -13.29 1.85
N VAL A 92 3.07 -13.54 1.50
CA VAL A 92 2.13 -14.31 2.32
C VAL A 92 2.61 -15.75 2.52
N LEU A 93 3.13 -16.39 1.47
CA LEU A 93 3.69 -17.74 1.56
C LEU A 93 4.91 -17.79 2.47
N ILE A 94 5.82 -16.83 2.34
CA ILE A 94 7.01 -16.71 3.23
C ILE A 94 6.57 -16.55 4.68
N ASP A 95 5.60 -15.65 4.94
CA ASP A 95 5.10 -15.42 6.29
C ASP A 95 4.38 -16.65 6.88
N ALA A 96 3.63 -17.39 6.05
CA ALA A 96 2.90 -18.58 6.49
C ALA A 96 3.84 -19.72 6.96
N ILE A 97 5.02 -19.86 6.33
CA ILE A 97 5.99 -20.91 6.64
C ILE A 97 7.18 -20.40 7.47
N ALA A 98 7.13 -19.15 7.94
CA ALA A 98 8.27 -18.51 8.58
C ALA A 98 8.71 -19.27 9.86
N PRO A 99 9.98 -19.74 9.91
CA PRO A 99 10.52 -20.43 11.08
C PRO A 99 11.13 -19.47 12.11
N ILE A 100 11.47 -18.23 11.69
CA ILE A 100 12.13 -17.22 12.51
C ILE A 100 11.55 -15.83 12.22
N PHE A 101 11.62 -14.92 13.18
CA PHE A 101 11.07 -13.56 13.04
C PHE A 101 11.62 -12.76 11.84
N PRO A 102 12.93 -12.79 11.51
CA PRO A 102 13.43 -12.10 10.31
C PRO A 102 12.80 -12.57 8.99
N ALA A 103 12.37 -13.84 8.91
CA ALA A 103 11.66 -14.34 7.74
C ALA A 103 10.27 -13.68 7.59
N LEU A 104 9.58 -13.41 8.71
CA LEU A 104 8.34 -12.62 8.71
C LEU A 104 8.58 -11.19 8.22
N LEU A 105 9.68 -10.56 8.64
CA LEU A 105 10.02 -9.23 8.15
C LEU A 105 10.27 -9.22 6.64
N LEU A 106 10.92 -10.26 6.11
CA LEU A 106 11.14 -10.40 4.67
C LEU A 106 9.82 -10.56 3.90
N GLY A 107 8.92 -11.43 4.37
CA GLY A 107 7.61 -11.58 3.75
C GLY A 107 6.77 -10.31 3.83
N ARG A 108 6.90 -9.52 4.90
CA ARG A 108 6.30 -8.17 5.01
C ARG A 108 6.84 -7.17 4.01
N VAL A 109 8.16 -7.16 3.77
CA VAL A 109 8.76 -6.31 2.73
C VAL A 109 8.17 -6.64 1.37
N ILE A 110 8.09 -7.93 1.02
CA ILE A 110 7.58 -8.37 -0.29
C ILE A 110 6.08 -8.05 -0.43
N GLN A 111 5.28 -8.25 0.63
CA GLN A 111 3.87 -7.84 0.64
C GLN A 111 3.71 -6.33 0.46
N GLY A 112 4.55 -5.52 1.12
CA GLY A 112 4.54 -4.06 0.98
C GLY A 112 4.76 -3.60 -0.46
N LEU A 113 5.65 -4.27 -1.21
CA LEU A 113 5.84 -4.01 -2.65
C LEU A 113 4.54 -4.23 -3.44
N GLY A 114 3.83 -5.33 -3.14
CA GLY A 114 2.54 -5.65 -3.76
C GLY A 114 1.46 -4.62 -3.43
N THR A 115 1.26 -4.32 -2.14
CA THR A 115 0.23 -3.36 -1.69
C THR A 115 0.48 -1.96 -2.23
N GLY A 116 1.73 -1.49 -2.20
CA GLY A 116 2.08 -0.14 -2.64
C GLY A 116 1.79 0.10 -4.13
N ILE A 117 1.87 -0.94 -4.97
CA ILE A 117 1.47 -0.87 -6.37
C ILE A 117 -0.05 -1.00 -6.51
N ALA A 118 -0.67 -1.92 -5.79
CA ALA A 118 -2.08 -2.28 -5.96
C ALA A 118 -3.07 -1.16 -5.60
N LEU A 119 -2.83 -0.45 -4.49
CA LEU A 119 -3.70 0.64 -4.03
C LEU A 119 -3.92 1.74 -5.09
N PRO A 120 -2.87 2.39 -5.63
CA PRO A 120 -3.04 3.37 -6.68
C PRO A 120 -3.53 2.73 -7.99
N LEU A 121 -3.17 1.48 -8.26
CA LEU A 121 -3.60 0.78 -9.48
C LEU A 121 -5.13 0.59 -9.53
N MET A 122 -5.78 0.28 -8.41
CA MET A 122 -7.24 0.18 -8.32
C MET A 122 -7.91 1.48 -8.78
N PHE A 123 -7.51 2.62 -8.23
CA PHE A 123 -8.05 3.92 -8.59
C PHE A 123 -7.72 4.32 -10.03
N ASN A 124 -6.53 3.97 -10.51
CA ASN A 124 -6.16 4.17 -11.91
C ASN A 124 -7.04 3.36 -12.87
N ILE A 125 -7.34 2.10 -12.56
CA ILE A 125 -8.26 1.28 -13.36
C ILE A 125 -9.64 1.94 -13.42
N ILE A 126 -10.15 2.45 -12.29
CA ILE A 126 -11.43 3.15 -12.23
C ILE A 126 -11.41 4.38 -13.15
N LEU A 127 -10.43 5.27 -12.97
CA LEU A 127 -10.34 6.53 -13.73
C LEU A 127 -10.18 6.32 -15.24
N GLU A 128 -9.49 5.26 -15.67
CA GLU A 128 -9.24 5.01 -17.09
C GLU A 128 -10.34 4.22 -17.77
N ASN A 129 -11.07 3.37 -17.03
CA ASN A 129 -11.97 2.40 -17.63
C ASN A 129 -13.44 2.65 -17.39
N VAL A 130 -13.81 3.45 -16.39
CA VAL A 130 -15.19 3.76 -16.02
C VAL A 130 -15.64 5.05 -16.71
N PRO A 131 -16.87 5.11 -17.25
CA PRO A 131 -17.46 6.35 -17.75
C PRO A 131 -17.44 7.48 -16.72
N GLU A 132 -17.21 8.72 -17.16
CA GLU A 132 -17.08 9.89 -16.26
C GLU A 132 -18.25 10.03 -15.28
N SER A 133 -19.48 9.78 -15.74
CA SER A 133 -20.71 9.83 -14.93
C SER A 133 -20.75 8.81 -13.77
N LYS A 134 -19.90 7.78 -13.80
CA LYS A 134 -19.88 6.68 -12.81
C LYS A 134 -18.55 6.55 -12.06
N ILE A 135 -17.58 7.43 -12.32
CA ILE A 135 -16.31 7.44 -11.59
C ILE A 135 -16.57 7.56 -10.09
N GLY A 136 -17.41 8.50 -9.65
CA GLY A 136 -17.72 8.70 -8.23
C GLY A 136 -18.27 7.43 -7.55
N LEU A 137 -19.18 6.72 -8.21
CA LEU A 137 -19.74 5.46 -7.71
C LEU A 137 -18.66 4.38 -7.54
N MET A 138 -17.80 4.21 -8.55
CA MET A 138 -16.75 3.19 -8.54
C MET A 138 -15.61 3.54 -7.58
N MET A 139 -15.27 4.82 -7.43
CA MET A 139 -14.35 5.32 -6.40
C MET A 139 -14.90 5.03 -4.99
N GLY A 140 -16.20 5.24 -4.78
CA GLY A 140 -16.91 4.88 -3.56
C GLY A 140 -16.84 3.38 -3.26
N LEU A 141 -17.12 2.53 -4.26
CA LEU A 141 -17.00 1.07 -4.12
C LEU A 141 -15.58 0.62 -3.76
N GLY A 142 -14.56 1.14 -4.47
CA GLY A 142 -13.16 0.82 -4.17
C GLY A 142 -12.77 1.25 -2.75
N THR A 143 -13.20 2.44 -2.33
CA THR A 143 -12.96 2.94 -0.97
C THR A 143 -13.67 2.08 0.08
N LEU A 144 -14.92 1.69 -0.16
CA LEU A 144 -15.70 0.82 0.72
C LEU A 144 -14.97 -0.51 0.95
N ILE A 145 -14.50 -1.15 -0.12
CA ILE A 145 -13.76 -2.43 -0.03
C ILE A 145 -12.56 -2.25 0.91
N THR A 146 -11.77 -1.18 0.76
CA THR A 146 -10.61 -0.94 1.62
C THR A 146 -10.97 -0.51 3.04
N ALA A 147 -12.08 0.21 3.24
CA ALA A 147 -12.52 0.73 4.53
C ALA A 147 -13.15 -0.34 5.44
N VAL A 148 -13.70 -1.41 4.85
CA VAL A 148 -14.23 -2.55 5.61
C VAL A 148 -13.11 -3.38 6.24
N ALA A 149 -11.92 -3.41 5.65
CA ALA A 149 -10.82 -4.23 6.13
C ALA A 149 -10.39 -3.90 7.59
N PRO A 150 -10.15 -2.64 8.01
CA PRO A 150 -9.81 -2.33 9.39
C PRO A 150 -10.93 -2.62 10.39
N ALA A 151 -12.20 -2.51 9.97
CA ALA A 151 -13.34 -2.79 10.84
C ALA A 151 -13.45 -4.30 11.17
N ILE A 152 -13.18 -5.15 10.18
CA ILE A 152 -13.24 -6.61 10.34
C ILE A 152 -11.90 -7.20 10.81
N GLY A 153 -10.79 -6.51 10.56
CA GLY A 153 -9.43 -6.98 10.81
C GLY A 153 -9.18 -7.50 12.23
N PRO A 154 -9.46 -6.72 13.30
CA PRO A 154 -9.27 -7.19 14.67
C PRO A 154 -10.10 -8.44 15.01
N THR A 155 -11.34 -8.50 14.55
CA THR A 155 -12.24 -9.65 14.77
C THR A 155 -11.72 -10.88 14.02
N PHE A 156 -11.33 -10.72 12.76
CA PHE A 156 -10.72 -11.79 11.96
C PHE A 156 -9.41 -12.28 12.58
N GLY A 157 -8.49 -11.37 12.90
CA GLY A 157 -7.22 -11.70 13.54
C GLY A 157 -7.41 -12.41 14.87
N GLY A 158 -8.29 -11.91 15.74
CA GLY A 158 -8.59 -12.51 17.03
C GLY A 158 -9.14 -13.93 16.92
N LEU A 159 -10.14 -14.16 16.06
CA LEU A 159 -10.74 -15.47 15.85
C LEU A 159 -9.76 -16.48 15.24
N VAL A 160 -9.00 -16.05 14.24
CA VAL A 160 -8.03 -16.93 13.56
C VAL A 160 -6.89 -17.30 14.49
N VAL A 161 -6.32 -16.32 15.20
CA VAL A 161 -5.21 -16.55 16.13
C VAL A 161 -5.64 -17.45 17.27
N SER A 162 -6.85 -17.27 17.83
CA SER A 162 -7.34 -18.08 18.95
C SER A 162 -7.71 -19.51 18.55
N SER A 163 -8.20 -19.72 17.32
CA SER A 163 -8.74 -21.03 16.89
C SER A 163 -7.72 -21.88 16.13
N PHE A 164 -6.91 -21.26 15.26
CA PHE A 164 -6.02 -21.96 14.32
C PHE A 164 -4.55 -21.55 14.48
N GLY A 165 -4.27 -20.45 15.17
CA GLY A 165 -2.93 -19.89 15.34
C GLY A 165 -2.60 -18.81 14.31
N TRP A 166 -1.53 -18.05 14.58
CA TRP A 166 -1.19 -16.84 13.82
C TRP A 166 -0.84 -17.09 12.35
N ARG A 167 -0.28 -18.27 12.01
CA ARG A 167 0.06 -18.63 10.63
C ARG A 167 -1.16 -18.67 9.71
N TYR A 168 -2.34 -19.01 10.23
CA TYR A 168 -3.55 -19.13 9.44
C TYR A 168 -4.11 -17.79 8.98
N ILE A 169 -3.67 -16.65 9.55
CA ILE A 169 -3.98 -15.32 9.01
C ILE A 169 -3.53 -15.26 7.54
N PHE A 170 -2.33 -15.76 7.24
CA PHE A 170 -1.75 -15.77 5.91
C PHE A 170 -2.42 -16.81 5.00
N VAL A 171 -2.60 -18.03 5.51
CA VAL A 171 -3.16 -19.15 4.74
C VAL A 171 -4.58 -18.87 4.27
N ILE A 172 -5.43 -18.27 5.12
CA ILE A 172 -6.83 -17.96 4.79
C ILE A 172 -6.94 -16.87 3.70
N LEU A 173 -5.94 -15.99 3.60
CA LEU A 173 -5.95 -14.91 2.61
C LEU A 173 -5.40 -15.34 1.25
N LEU A 174 -4.57 -16.38 1.22
CA LEU A 174 -4.04 -16.96 -0.01
C LEU A 174 -5.13 -17.28 -1.06
N PRO A 175 -6.25 -17.96 -0.74
CA PRO A 175 -7.31 -18.20 -1.72
C PRO A 175 -7.95 -16.91 -2.24
N VAL A 176 -8.10 -15.88 -1.42
CA VAL A 176 -8.65 -14.57 -1.84
C VAL A 176 -7.70 -13.89 -2.84
N LEU A 177 -6.40 -13.96 -2.59
CA LEU A 177 -5.36 -13.43 -3.48
C LEU A 177 -5.31 -14.20 -4.80
N ILE A 178 -5.44 -15.52 -4.77
CA ILE A 178 -5.50 -16.36 -5.97
C ILE A 178 -6.75 -16.01 -6.81
N ILE A 179 -7.91 -15.82 -6.18
CA ILE A 179 -9.12 -15.37 -6.88
C ILE A 179 -8.89 -13.99 -7.51
N SER A 180 -8.32 -13.05 -6.76
CA SER A 180 -7.95 -11.73 -7.26
C SER A 180 -7.00 -11.81 -8.46
N PHE A 181 -6.00 -12.69 -8.41
CA PHE A 181 -5.03 -12.91 -9.48
C PHE A 181 -5.70 -13.35 -10.79
N PHE A 182 -6.55 -14.38 -10.73
CA PHE A 182 -7.24 -14.91 -11.90
C PHE A 182 -8.27 -13.93 -12.47
N LEU A 183 -9.00 -13.21 -11.61
CA LEU A 183 -9.92 -12.16 -12.04
C LEU A 183 -9.15 -11.03 -12.75
N GLY A 184 -8.04 -10.58 -12.17
CA GLY A 184 -7.25 -9.49 -12.78
C GLY A 184 -6.61 -9.88 -14.12
N ILE A 185 -6.09 -11.11 -14.25
CA ILE A 185 -5.53 -11.60 -15.51
C ILE A 185 -6.57 -11.61 -16.64
N LYS A 186 -7.81 -12.01 -16.34
CA LYS A 186 -8.85 -12.13 -17.36
C LYS A 186 -9.50 -10.79 -17.72
N ASN A 187 -9.53 -9.84 -16.78
CA ASN A 187 -10.42 -8.68 -16.88
C ASN A 187 -9.70 -7.33 -16.99
N ILE A 188 -8.44 -7.22 -16.54
CA ILE A 188 -7.68 -5.96 -16.65
C ILE A 188 -7.21 -5.77 -18.08
N ASN A 189 -7.65 -4.69 -18.71
CA ASN A 189 -7.24 -4.26 -20.03
C ASN A 189 -6.43 -2.98 -19.96
N GLN A 190 -5.46 -2.86 -20.88
CA GLN A 190 -4.71 -1.62 -21.06
C GLN A 190 -5.52 -0.67 -21.95
N LYS A 191 -5.84 0.52 -21.46
CA LYS A 191 -6.42 1.61 -22.27
C LYS A 191 -5.43 2.73 -22.54
N SER A 192 -4.62 3.11 -21.54
CA SER A 192 -3.68 4.22 -21.68
C SER A 192 -2.43 3.83 -22.48
N PRO A 193 -1.92 4.71 -23.36
CA PRO A 193 -0.62 4.52 -23.99
C PRO A 193 0.49 4.63 -22.94
N LEU A 194 1.59 3.89 -23.16
CA LEU A 194 2.77 4.01 -22.32
C LEU A 194 3.51 5.32 -22.66
N GLN A 195 3.93 6.04 -21.63
CA GLN A 195 4.77 7.23 -21.75
C GLN A 195 6.11 6.90 -21.10
N LYS A 196 7.09 6.48 -21.91
CA LYS A 196 8.41 6.09 -21.38
C LYS A 196 9.07 7.32 -20.74
N SER A 197 9.28 7.25 -19.43
CA SER A 197 10.00 8.27 -18.67
C SER A 197 11.29 7.69 -18.11
N LYS A 198 12.31 8.54 -17.89
CA LYS A 198 13.57 8.11 -17.28
C LYS A 198 13.38 7.91 -15.78
N PHE A 199 13.97 6.85 -15.24
CA PHE A 199 13.94 6.58 -13.81
C PHE A 199 14.85 7.57 -13.06
N ASP A 200 14.28 8.41 -12.20
CA ASP A 200 15.06 9.35 -11.39
C ASP A 200 15.50 8.70 -10.07
N LEU A 201 16.59 7.93 -10.15
CA LEU A 201 17.21 7.26 -9.00
C LEU A 201 17.53 8.25 -7.84
N PRO A 202 18.02 9.48 -8.07
CA PRO A 202 18.18 10.47 -7.01
C PRO A 202 16.90 10.79 -6.22
N SER A 203 15.76 10.97 -6.89
CA SER A 203 14.48 11.19 -6.18
C SER A 203 14.03 9.95 -5.42
N LEU A 204 14.32 8.74 -5.92
CA LEU A 204 14.10 7.52 -5.15
C LEU A 204 14.92 7.50 -3.87
N ILE A 205 16.22 7.80 -3.95
CA ILE A 205 17.11 7.82 -2.78
C ILE A 205 16.60 8.84 -1.76
N ALA A 206 16.20 10.04 -2.21
CA ALA A 206 15.62 11.06 -1.36
C ALA A 206 14.32 10.59 -0.67
N LEU A 207 13.43 9.87 -1.40
CA LEU A 207 12.22 9.25 -0.82
C LEU A 207 12.56 8.18 0.22
N ILE A 208 13.52 7.30 -0.07
CA ILE A 208 13.97 6.26 0.87
C ILE A 208 14.50 6.90 2.15
N LEU A 209 15.36 7.92 2.04
CA LEU A 209 15.90 8.64 3.19
C LEU A 209 14.79 9.33 4.00
N THR A 210 13.85 9.97 3.31
CA THR A 210 12.69 10.63 3.92
C THR A 210 11.86 9.65 4.74
N PHE A 211 11.34 8.60 4.10
CA PHE A 211 10.43 7.68 4.77
C PHE A 211 11.15 6.83 5.80
N THR A 212 12.38 6.38 5.54
CA THR A 212 13.14 5.58 6.51
C THR A 212 13.44 6.42 7.74
N GLY A 213 13.93 7.65 7.58
CA GLY A 213 14.24 8.55 8.70
C GLY A 213 13.01 8.92 9.52
N LEU A 214 11.93 9.34 8.87
CA LEU A 214 10.71 9.77 9.55
C LEU A 214 9.98 8.60 10.22
N ILE A 215 9.75 7.49 9.52
CA ILE A 215 9.02 6.33 10.07
C ILE A 215 9.82 5.68 11.19
N PHE A 216 11.14 5.54 11.04
CA PHE A 216 12.00 5.04 12.13
C PHE A 216 11.98 5.96 13.34
N GLY A 217 12.06 7.28 13.11
CA GLY A 217 12.01 8.30 14.16
C GLY A 217 10.71 8.22 14.96
N PHE A 218 9.57 8.18 14.28
CA PHE A 218 8.26 8.03 14.94
C PHE A 218 8.11 6.68 15.66
N SER A 219 8.55 5.58 15.04
CA SER A 219 8.43 4.24 15.63
C SER A 219 9.25 4.07 16.92
N ASN A 220 10.31 4.87 17.11
CA ASN A 220 11.18 4.80 18.29
C ASN A 220 11.12 6.08 19.15
N MET A 221 10.10 6.92 18.94
CA MET A 221 9.98 8.23 19.58
C MET A 221 9.94 8.13 21.11
N SER A 222 9.47 7.01 21.67
CA SER A 222 9.44 6.78 23.13
C SER A 222 10.82 6.70 23.78
N GLN A 223 11.88 6.39 23.02
CA GLN A 223 13.24 6.22 23.55
C GLN A 223 14.03 7.54 23.57
N MET A 224 13.70 8.51 22.69
CA MET A 224 14.37 9.81 22.55
C MET A 224 15.92 9.75 22.53
N ASN A 225 16.50 8.69 21.98
CA ASN A 225 17.95 8.52 21.88
C ASN A 225 18.56 9.31 20.70
N LEU A 226 19.89 9.51 20.72
CA LEU A 226 20.61 10.20 19.64
C LEU A 226 20.31 9.60 18.25
N THR A 227 20.15 8.27 18.16
CA THR A 227 19.77 7.57 16.93
C THR A 227 18.40 8.03 16.38
N VAL A 228 17.44 8.30 17.26
CA VAL A 228 16.09 8.77 16.89
C VAL A 228 16.18 10.19 16.34
N ILE A 229 16.97 11.06 16.99
CA ILE A 229 17.21 12.44 16.54
C ILE A 229 17.90 12.44 15.17
N LEU A 230 18.95 11.62 14.99
CA LEU A 230 19.64 11.48 13.71
C LEU A 230 18.71 10.96 12.62
N ALA A 231 17.82 10.00 12.93
CA ALA A 231 16.83 9.51 11.97
C ALA A 231 15.87 10.62 11.50
N PHE A 232 15.38 11.47 12.42
CA PHE A 232 14.58 12.65 12.04
C PHE A 232 15.35 13.64 11.18
N VAL A 233 16.61 13.93 11.54
CA VAL A 233 17.47 14.84 10.75
C VAL A 233 17.67 14.30 9.33
N ILE A 234 18.01 13.02 9.19
CA ILE A 234 18.15 12.37 7.87
C ILE A 234 16.83 12.41 7.09
N GLY A 235 15.70 12.15 7.76
CA GLY A 235 14.37 12.21 7.15
C GLY A 235 14.02 13.60 6.63
N ILE A 236 14.30 14.65 7.41
CA ILE A 236 14.05 16.04 7.03
C ILE A 236 14.96 16.46 5.88
N ILE A 237 16.25 16.10 5.92
CA ILE A 237 17.19 16.40 4.83
C ILE A 237 16.76 15.70 3.54
N GLY A 238 16.37 14.42 3.62
CA GLY A 238 15.82 13.68 2.49
C GLY A 238 14.58 14.36 1.90
N LEU A 239 13.68 14.86 2.75
CA LEU A 239 12.46 15.54 2.32
C LEU A 239 12.76 16.85 1.60
N ILE A 240 13.63 17.68 2.16
CA ILE A 240 14.05 18.94 1.54
C ILE A 240 14.70 18.64 0.19
N TRP A 241 15.60 17.66 0.13
CA TRP A 241 16.25 17.26 -1.11
C TRP A 241 15.25 16.77 -2.16
N PHE A 242 14.27 15.95 -1.75
CA PHE A 242 13.20 15.49 -2.63
C PHE A 242 12.37 16.64 -3.19
N ILE A 243 11.97 17.61 -2.36
CA ILE A 243 11.17 18.77 -2.78
C ILE A 243 11.95 19.62 -3.80
N LEU A 244 13.21 19.93 -3.51
CA LEU A 244 14.06 20.73 -4.40
C LEU A 244 14.27 20.04 -5.75
N ARG A 245 14.58 18.74 -5.73
CA ARG A 245 14.77 17.91 -6.93
C ARG A 245 13.48 17.82 -7.74
N SER A 246 12.37 17.54 -7.09
CA SER A 246 11.06 17.37 -7.72
C SER A 246 10.56 18.65 -8.38
N ASN A 247 10.90 19.83 -7.84
CA ASN A 247 10.55 21.12 -8.46
C ASN A 247 11.45 21.47 -9.65
N SER A 248 12.63 20.88 -9.76
CA SER A 248 13.57 21.11 -10.87
C SER A 248 13.36 20.19 -12.07
N LEU A 249 12.56 19.14 -11.93
CA LEU A 249 12.34 18.15 -12.99
C LEU A 249 11.10 18.52 -13.82
N SER A 250 11.20 18.34 -15.14
CA SER A 250 10.07 18.47 -16.06
C SER A 250 9.05 17.33 -15.88
N GLU A 251 9.49 16.15 -15.46
CA GLU A 251 8.65 14.99 -15.17
C GLU A 251 8.95 14.41 -13.77
N PRO A 252 8.50 15.06 -12.69
CA PRO A 252 8.76 14.56 -11.34
C PRO A 252 7.97 13.28 -11.01
N LEU A 253 8.51 12.49 -10.07
CA LEU A 253 7.84 11.30 -9.51
C LEU A 253 6.54 11.68 -8.78
N LEU A 254 6.55 12.81 -8.07
CA LEU A 254 5.39 13.46 -7.45
C LEU A 254 5.30 14.89 -7.97
N ASN A 255 4.21 15.26 -8.64
CA ASN A 255 4.01 16.65 -9.03
C ASN A 255 3.56 17.48 -7.81
N LEU A 256 4.53 18.08 -7.10
CA LEU A 256 4.29 18.95 -5.95
C LEU A 256 3.61 20.28 -6.33
N GLY A 257 3.55 20.62 -7.63
CA GLY A 257 2.83 21.80 -8.12
C GLY A 257 1.34 21.78 -7.78
N VAL A 258 0.75 20.60 -7.59
CA VAL A 258 -0.67 20.46 -7.20
C VAL A 258 -0.91 20.99 -5.78
N LEU A 259 0.08 20.90 -4.88
CA LEU A 259 -0.01 21.43 -3.50
C LEU A 259 0.00 22.97 -3.45
N LYS A 260 0.42 23.65 -4.52
CA LYS A 260 0.29 25.11 -4.63
C LYS A 260 -1.16 25.55 -4.84
N ASN A 261 -2.06 24.63 -5.22
CA ASN A 261 -3.48 24.93 -5.31
C ASN A 261 -4.09 24.92 -3.89
N HIS A 262 -4.48 26.09 -3.39
CA HIS A 262 -5.04 26.27 -2.04
C HIS A 262 -6.31 25.44 -1.79
N ILE A 263 -7.10 25.17 -2.83
CA ILE A 263 -8.31 24.33 -2.74
C ILE A 263 -7.89 22.86 -2.54
N PHE A 264 -6.89 22.38 -3.29
CA PHE A 264 -6.36 21.03 -3.14
C PHE A 264 -5.72 20.83 -1.77
N SER A 265 -4.91 21.78 -1.31
CA SER A 265 -4.31 21.75 0.03
C SER A 265 -5.37 21.78 1.13
N GLY A 266 -6.40 22.62 1.01
CA GLY A 266 -7.52 22.66 1.95
C GLY A 266 -8.26 21.32 2.08
N HIS A 267 -8.52 20.65 0.96
CA HIS A 267 -9.13 19.30 0.97
C HIS A 267 -8.22 18.23 1.59
N LEU A 268 -6.90 18.32 1.38
CA LEU A 268 -5.94 17.38 1.94
C LEU A 268 -5.84 17.51 3.47
N PHE A 269 -5.83 18.74 3.97
CA PHE A 269 -5.89 19.00 5.41
C PHE A 269 -7.21 18.56 6.03
N SER A 270 -8.34 18.89 5.40
CA SER A 270 -9.68 18.49 5.88
C SER A 270 -9.84 16.98 5.96
N SER A 271 -9.43 16.24 4.92
CA SER A 271 -9.52 14.78 4.89
C SER A 271 -8.59 14.09 5.89
N SER A 272 -7.39 14.64 6.10
CA SER A 272 -6.46 14.13 7.11
C SER A 272 -6.99 14.37 8.52
N TYR A 273 -7.53 15.56 8.79
CA TYR A 273 -8.13 15.89 10.08
C TYR A 273 -9.35 15.02 10.39
N PHE A 274 -10.22 14.80 9.40
CA PHE A 274 -11.38 13.92 9.54
C PHE A 274 -10.98 12.47 9.84
N ARG A 275 -9.93 11.96 9.17
CA ARG A 275 -9.41 10.61 9.44
C ARG A 275 -8.75 10.47 10.80
N SER A 276 -8.16 11.53 11.35
CA SER A 276 -7.57 11.49 12.71
C SER A 276 -8.61 11.55 13.82
N CYS A 277 -9.86 11.93 13.51
CA CYS A 277 -10.98 11.97 14.46
C CYS A 277 -11.80 10.66 14.50
N LEU A 278 -11.57 9.72 13.59
CA LEU A 278 -12.23 8.41 13.49
C LEU A 278 -11.30 7.31 14.00
#